data_AF-A0A920K0D9-F1
#
_entry.id   AF-A0A920K0D9-F1
#
_cell.length_a   1.000
_cell.length_b   1.000
_cell.length_c   1.000
_cell.angle_alpha   90.00
_cell.angle_beta   90.00
_cell.angle_gamma   90.00
#
_symmetry.space_group_name_H-M   'P 1'
#
loop_
_entity.id
_entity.type
_entity.pdbx_description
1 polymer ?
#
loop_
_entity_poly.entity_id
_entity_poly.type
_entity_poly.pdbx_seq_one_letter_code
_entity_poly.pdbx_strand_id
1 'polypeptide(L)'
;MVRIKSRSFANVYKLIDLEKFTEAHNALKLLNVPTKQADKFNLLGFTARKSGDLETAKSYYLRALEINPKHVRALEYQGELFLQLGKVADAKQNLEKIQRICWLPCNEEKQLEEAIELALKN
;
A
#
# COMPACT_ATOMS: atom_id res chain seq x y z
N MET A 1 5.86 -13.46 30.39
CA MET A 1 5.87 -12.08 29.87
C MET A 1 5.98 -12.10 28.35
N VAL A 2 4.87 -11.96 27.63
CA VAL A 2 4.86 -11.96 26.16
C VAL A 2 5.42 -10.63 25.67
N ARG A 3 6.51 -10.70 24.89
CA ARG A 3 7.38 -9.59 24.48
C ARG A 3 6.61 -8.44 23.80
N ILE A 4 6.68 -7.26 24.39
CA ILE A 4 6.28 -5.96 23.79
C ILE A 4 7.06 -5.67 22.48
N LYS A 5 8.22 -6.30 22.27
CA LYS A 5 9.10 -6.07 21.11
C LYS A 5 8.52 -6.46 19.74
N SER A 6 7.44 -7.24 19.65
CA SER A 6 6.90 -7.72 18.35
C SER A 6 5.85 -6.80 17.71
N ARG A 7 5.40 -5.75 18.39
CA ARG A 7 4.32 -4.86 17.91
C ARG A 7 4.87 -3.51 17.44
N SER A 8 5.72 -3.53 16.43
CA SER A 8 6.23 -2.31 15.79
C SER A 8 6.21 -2.47 14.26
N PHE A 9 6.18 -1.34 13.55
CA PHE A 9 6.34 -1.35 12.10
C PHE A 9 7.68 -1.95 11.66
N ALA A 10 8.75 -1.82 12.45
CA ALA A 10 10.04 -2.42 12.12
C ALA A 10 9.96 -3.96 11.97
N ASN A 11 9.20 -4.63 12.84
CA ASN A 11 8.96 -6.06 12.70
C ASN A 11 8.11 -6.39 11.47
N VAL A 12 7.11 -5.56 11.16
CA VAL A 12 6.27 -5.73 9.97
C VAL A 12 7.12 -5.61 8.70
N TYR A 13 7.97 -4.58 8.60
CA TYR A 13 8.86 -4.40 7.45
C TYR A 13 9.83 -5.57 7.30
N LYS A 14 10.42 -6.06 8.39
CA LYS A 14 11.25 -7.28 8.34
C LYS A 14 10.50 -8.49 7.78
N LEU A 15 9.23 -8.65 8.12
CA LEU A 15 8.41 -9.75 7.57
C LEU A 15 8.09 -9.53 6.08
N ILE A 16 7.86 -8.28 5.67
CA ILE A 16 7.66 -7.91 4.26
C ILE A 16 8.92 -8.18 3.43
N ASP A 17 10.11 -7.81 3.94
CA ASP A 17 11.40 -8.04 3.26
C ASP A 17 11.71 -9.54 3.09
N LEU A 18 11.18 -10.38 3.99
CA LEU A 18 11.25 -11.84 3.93
C LEU A 18 10.09 -12.47 3.13
N GLU A 19 9.26 -11.65 2.47
CA GLU A 19 8.06 -12.05 1.73
C GLU A 19 7.03 -12.84 2.56
N LYS A 20 7.08 -12.74 3.89
CA LYS A 20 6.15 -13.38 4.83
C LYS A 20 4.88 -12.54 4.97
N PHE A 21 4.16 -12.32 3.87
CA PHE A 21 3.04 -11.39 3.80
C PHE A 21 1.90 -11.75 4.76
N THR A 22 1.57 -13.02 4.92
CA THR A 22 0.54 -13.48 5.88
C THR A 22 0.92 -13.17 7.32
N GLU A 23 2.19 -13.40 7.70
CA GLU A 23 2.69 -13.08 9.04
C GLU A 23 2.70 -11.57 9.28
N ALA A 24 3.14 -10.78 8.28
CA ALA A 24 3.13 -9.32 8.33
C ALA A 24 1.69 -8.77 8.50
N HIS A 25 0.73 -9.34 7.76
CA HIS A 25 -0.67 -8.97 7.83
C HIS A 25 -1.26 -9.21 9.24
N ASN A 26 -0.98 -10.37 9.83
CA ASN A 26 -1.43 -10.70 11.18
C ASN A 26 -0.78 -9.79 12.23
N ALA A 27 0.52 -9.49 12.08
CA ALA A 27 1.20 -8.54 12.96
C ALA A 27 0.59 -7.13 12.88
N LEU A 28 0.23 -6.67 11.68
CA LEU A 28 -0.43 -5.38 11.45
C LEU A 28 -1.80 -5.32 12.14
N LYS A 29 -2.64 -6.37 12.03
CA LYS A 29 -3.96 -6.41 12.71
C LYS A 29 -3.84 -6.15 14.20
N LEU A 30 -2.82 -6.73 14.85
CA LEU A 30 -2.55 -6.61 16.29
C LEU A 30 -1.83 -5.31 16.69
N LEU A 31 -1.33 -4.53 15.73
CA LEU A 31 -0.58 -3.31 15.98
C LEU A 31 -1.52 -2.18 16.43
N ASN A 32 -1.25 -1.58 17.59
CA ASN A 32 -1.98 -0.41 18.07
C ASN A 32 -1.17 0.86 17.79
N VAL A 33 -1.58 1.65 16.78
CA VAL A 33 -0.88 2.85 16.32
C VAL A 33 -1.85 4.00 16.05
N PRO A 34 -2.40 4.65 17.10
CA PRO A 34 -3.46 5.66 16.95
C PRO A 34 -3.13 6.80 15.99
N THR A 35 -1.86 7.20 15.92
CA THR A 35 -1.38 8.30 15.07
C THR A 35 -0.92 7.88 13.67
N LYS A 36 -0.80 6.57 13.40
CA LYS A 36 -0.30 6.01 12.13
C LYS A 36 -1.28 5.01 11.53
N GLN A 37 -2.57 5.30 11.66
CA GLN A 37 -3.63 4.42 11.17
C GLN A 37 -3.61 4.31 9.64
N ALA A 38 -3.37 5.41 8.91
CA ALA A 38 -3.25 5.38 7.45
C ALA A 38 -2.08 4.48 6.99
N ASP A 39 -0.89 4.61 7.62
CA ASP A 39 0.27 3.75 7.33
C ASP A 39 -0.05 2.27 7.59
N LYS A 40 -0.72 1.97 8.71
CA LYS A 40 -1.16 0.61 9.06
C LYS A 40 -2.10 0.04 8.00
N PHE A 41 -3.12 0.80 7.59
CA PHE A 41 -4.06 0.37 6.56
C PHE A 41 -3.40 0.22 5.19
N ASN A 42 -2.47 1.11 4.84
CA ASN A 42 -1.68 0.97 3.62
C ASN A 42 -0.91 -0.37 3.59
N LEU A 43 -0.21 -0.71 4.68
CA LEU A 43 0.53 -1.98 4.76
C LEU A 43 -0.39 -3.21 4.86
N LEU A 44 -1.57 -3.09 5.46
CA LEU A 44 -2.60 -4.15 5.40
C LEU A 44 -3.06 -4.40 3.97
N GLY A 45 -3.25 -3.33 3.18
CA GLY A 45 -3.54 -3.43 1.75
C GLY A 45 -2.41 -4.06 0.95
N PHE A 46 -1.17 -3.63 1.21
CA PHE A 46 0.04 -4.17 0.58
C PHE A 46 0.17 -5.68 0.81
N THR A 47 0.10 -6.10 2.08
CA THR A 47 0.23 -7.52 2.44
C THR A 47 -0.90 -8.36 1.88
N ALA A 48 -2.15 -7.87 1.88
CA ALA A 48 -3.28 -8.58 1.27
C ALA A 48 -3.10 -8.74 -0.25
N ARG A 49 -2.69 -7.68 -0.96
CA ARG A 49 -2.44 -7.70 -2.41
C ARG A 49 -1.34 -8.70 -2.77
N LYS A 50 -0.22 -8.67 -2.04
CA LYS A 50 0.90 -9.59 -2.26
C LYS A 50 0.54 -11.06 -1.96
N SER A 51 -0.49 -11.30 -1.13
CA SER A 51 -1.07 -12.62 -0.88
C SER A 51 -2.19 -13.01 -1.87
N GLY A 52 -2.53 -12.17 -2.84
CA GLY A 52 -3.58 -12.43 -3.83
C GLY A 52 -5.01 -12.10 -3.37
N ASP A 53 -5.20 -11.61 -2.14
CA ASP A 53 -6.51 -11.18 -1.62
C ASP A 53 -6.81 -9.73 -2.05
N LEU A 54 -7.18 -9.57 -3.32
CA LEU A 54 -7.34 -8.27 -3.97
C LEU A 54 -8.52 -7.46 -3.42
N GLU A 55 -9.62 -8.12 -3.03
CA GLU A 55 -10.81 -7.43 -2.48
C GLU A 55 -10.54 -6.86 -1.08
N THR A 56 -9.85 -7.63 -0.24
CA THR A 56 -9.39 -7.13 1.06
C THR A 56 -8.37 -6.01 0.88
N ALA A 57 -7.45 -6.13 -0.08
CA ALA A 57 -6.48 -5.09 -0.38
C ALA A 57 -7.14 -3.76 -0.76
N LYS A 58 -8.15 -3.81 -1.65
CA LYS A 58 -8.95 -2.66 -2.06
C LYS A 58 -9.55 -1.94 -0.87
N SER A 59 -10.19 -2.68 0.03
CA SER A 59 -10.84 -2.14 1.22
C SER A 59 -9.85 -1.42 2.14
N TYR A 60 -8.65 -1.98 2.31
CA TYR A 60 -7.62 -1.37 3.14
C TYR A 60 -6.99 -0.12 2.53
N TYR A 61 -6.71 -0.10 1.21
CA TYR A 61 -6.21 1.12 0.57
C TYR A 61 -7.26 2.24 0.60
N LEU A 62 -8.54 1.92 0.37
CA LEU A 62 -9.63 2.89 0.54
C LEU A 62 -9.62 3.48 1.94
N ARG A 63 -9.53 2.63 2.98
CA ARG A 63 -9.48 3.10 4.37
C ARG A 63 -8.26 3.97 4.67
N ALA A 64 -7.09 3.64 4.12
CA ALA A 64 -5.88 4.45 4.26
C ALA A 64 -6.08 5.86 3.66
N LEU A 65 -6.70 5.92 2.47
CA LEU A 65 -6.95 7.16 1.73
C LEU A 65 -8.13 7.98 2.29
N GLU A 66 -9.10 7.36 2.97
CA GLU A 66 -10.11 8.06 3.77
C GLU A 66 -9.47 8.82 4.94
N ILE A 67 -8.48 8.20 5.61
CA ILE A 67 -7.80 8.80 6.77
C ILE A 67 -6.80 9.86 6.31
N ASN A 68 -6.04 9.58 5.25
CA ASN A 68 -5.11 10.52 4.65
C ASN A 68 -5.23 10.49 3.12
N PRO A 69 -6.02 11.41 2.53
CA PRO A 69 -6.19 11.49 1.08
C PRO A 69 -4.91 11.82 0.31
N LYS A 70 -3.88 12.34 0.99
CA LYS A 70 -2.56 12.68 0.42
C LYS A 70 -1.50 11.62 0.70
N HIS A 71 -1.89 10.42 1.12
CA HIS A 71 -0.94 9.34 1.42
C HIS A 71 -0.35 8.76 0.12
N VAL A 72 0.76 9.34 -0.34
CA VAL A 72 1.41 9.04 -1.64
C VAL A 72 1.61 7.54 -1.87
N ARG A 73 2.19 6.80 -0.91
CA ARG A 73 2.40 5.35 -1.05
C ARG A 73 1.10 4.52 -1.11
N ALA A 74 0.00 5.01 -0.54
CA ALA A 74 -1.28 4.30 -0.61
C ALA A 74 -1.95 4.55 -1.98
N LEU A 75 -1.77 5.73 -2.56
CA LEU A 75 -2.19 6.01 -3.94
C LEU A 75 -1.42 5.13 -4.93
N GLU A 76 -0.10 5.00 -4.74
CA GLU A 76 0.76 4.18 -5.59
C GLU A 76 0.39 2.69 -5.49
N TYR A 77 0.33 2.10 -4.29
CA TYR A 77 -0.09 0.70 -4.13
C TYR A 77 -1.53 0.40 -4.55
N GLN A 78 -2.46 1.36 -4.40
CA GLN A 78 -3.80 1.21 -4.96
C GLN A 78 -3.79 1.30 -6.49
N GLY A 79 -2.91 2.12 -7.07
CA GLY A 79 -2.66 2.15 -8.50
C GLY A 79 -2.18 0.80 -9.03
N GLU A 80 -1.18 0.19 -8.37
CA GLU A 80 -0.73 -1.16 -8.72
C GLU A 80 -1.84 -2.22 -8.58
N LEU A 81 -2.69 -2.11 -7.55
CA LEU A 81 -3.88 -2.96 -7.43
C LEU A 81 -4.82 -2.80 -8.62
N PHE A 82 -5.08 -1.57 -9.06
CA PHE A 82 -5.94 -1.31 -10.21
C PHE A 82 -5.36 -1.92 -11.49
N LEU A 83 -4.04 -1.88 -11.68
CA LEU A 83 -3.39 -2.54 -12.80
C LEU A 83 -3.60 -4.07 -12.78
N GLN A 84 -3.46 -4.71 -11.61
CA GLN A 84 -3.75 -6.15 -11.46
C GLN A 84 -5.22 -6.49 -11.78
N LEU A 85 -6.14 -5.55 -11.61
CA LEU A 85 -7.57 -5.69 -11.91
C LEU A 85 -7.92 -5.24 -13.34
N GLY A 86 -6.95 -4.86 -14.18
CA GLY A 86 -7.18 -4.35 -15.54
C GLY A 86 -7.76 -2.93 -15.59
N LYS A 87 -7.78 -2.21 -14.47
CA LYS A 87 -8.37 -0.87 -14.31
C LYS A 87 -7.33 0.23 -14.53
N VAL A 88 -6.75 0.28 -15.72
CA VAL A 88 -5.66 1.22 -16.04
C VAL A 88 -6.07 2.69 -15.88
N ALA A 89 -7.32 3.04 -16.18
CA ALA A 89 -7.83 4.40 -16.00
C ALA A 89 -7.79 4.84 -14.53
N ASP A 90 -8.17 3.96 -13.59
CA ASP A 90 -8.15 4.26 -12.16
C ASP A 90 -6.70 4.39 -11.64
N ALA A 91 -5.77 3.58 -12.16
CA ALA A 91 -4.35 3.72 -11.85
C ALA A 91 -3.79 5.09 -12.28
N LYS A 92 -4.14 5.56 -13.49
CA LYS A 92 -3.76 6.89 -13.99
C LYS A 92 -4.32 8.03 -13.11
N GLN A 93 -5.56 7.90 -12.63
CA GLN A 93 -6.12 8.89 -11.70
C GLN A 93 -5.34 8.96 -10.38
N ASN A 94 -4.80 7.85 -9.90
CA ASN A 94 -3.91 7.87 -8.73
C ASN A 94 -2.56 8.51 -9.04
N LEU A 95 -1.98 8.26 -10.20
CA LEU A 95 -0.76 8.93 -10.65
C LEU A 95 -0.94 10.46 -10.70
N GLU A 96 -2.04 10.95 -11.28
CA GLU A 96 -2.35 12.38 -11.30
C GLU A 96 -2.46 12.98 -9.89
N LYS A 97 -3.03 12.25 -8.93
CA LYS A 97 -3.09 12.71 -7.53
C LYS A 97 -1.69 12.79 -6.93
N ILE A 98 -0.84 11.79 -7.16
CA ILE A 98 0.55 11.79 -6.69
C ILE A 98 1.29 13.01 -7.24
N GLN A 99 1.19 13.28 -8.54
CA GLN A 99 1.81 14.44 -9.20
C GLN A 99 1.35 15.79 -8.64
N ARG A 100 0.11 15.89 -8.14
CA ARG A 100 -0.37 17.10 -7.47
C ARG A 100 0.15 17.24 -6.03
N ILE A 101 0.56 16.13 -5.40
CA ILE A 101 1.08 16.11 -4.02
C ILE A 101 2.59 16.33 -4.01
N CYS A 102 3.31 15.67 -4.92
CA CYS A 102 4.75 15.75 -5.04
C CYS A 102 5.14 17.02 -5.81
N TRP A 103 5.72 18.02 -5.12
CA TRP A 103 6.20 19.25 -5.77
C TRP A 103 7.37 19.02 -6.74
N LEU A 104 8.17 17.98 -6.47
CA LEU A 104 9.19 17.43 -7.34
C LEU A 104 8.93 15.93 -7.52
N PRO A 105 9.32 15.31 -8.66
CA PRO A 105 9.08 13.89 -8.89
C PRO A 105 9.56 13.01 -7.74
N CYS A 106 8.62 12.27 -7.15
CA CYS A 106 8.86 11.38 -6.01
C CYS A 106 9.01 9.92 -6.47
N ASN A 107 9.52 9.06 -5.59
CA ASN A 107 9.79 7.66 -5.95
C ASN A 107 8.50 6.92 -6.36
N GLU A 108 7.44 7.13 -5.60
CA GLU A 108 6.13 6.52 -5.83
C GLU A 108 5.48 6.95 -7.16
N GLU A 109 5.75 8.18 -7.62
CA GLU A 109 5.32 8.64 -8.94
C GLU A 109 5.96 7.81 -10.05
N LYS A 110 7.29 7.69 -10.01
CA LYS A 110 8.07 6.91 -10.98
C LYS A 110 7.65 5.44 -10.98
N GLN A 111 7.48 4.85 -9.80
CA GLN A 111 7.07 3.45 -9.65
C GLN A 111 5.72 3.19 -10.31
N LEU A 112 4.72 4.05 -10.05
CA LEU A 112 3.41 3.85 -10.64
C LEU A 112 3.39 4.13 -12.15
N GLU A 113 4.16 5.12 -12.61
CA GLU A 113 4.34 5.40 -14.04
C GLU A 113 4.94 4.20 -14.78
N GLU A 114 6.05 3.64 -14.29
CA GLU A 114 6.69 2.44 -14.84
C GLU A 114 5.74 1.23 -14.83
N ALA A 115 4.96 1.05 -13.76
CA ALA A 115 3.99 -0.03 -13.67
C ALA A 115 2.86 0.13 -14.71
N ILE A 116 2.36 1.35 -14.93
CA ILE A 116 1.35 1.64 -15.95
C ILE A 116 1.92 1.36 -17.35
N GLU A 117 3.15 1.79 -17.64
CA GLU A 117 3.79 1.53 -18.92
C GLU A 117 3.95 0.04 -19.19
N LEU A 118 4.38 -0.73 -18.18
CA LEU A 118 4.52 -2.17 -18.29
C LEU A 118 3.18 -2.85 -18.55
N ALA A 119 2.12 -2.42 -17.86
CA ALA A 119 0.78 -2.97 -18.05
C ALA A 119 0.18 -2.70 -19.45
N LEU A 120 0.64 -1.65 -20.14
CA LEU A 120 0.18 -1.31 -21.50
C LEU A 120 0.97 -2.01 -22.62
N LYS A 121 2.13 -2.60 -22.31
CA LYS A 121 2.96 -3.33 -23.27
C LYS A 121 2.57 -4.81 -23.43
N ASN A 122 1.77 -5.33 -22.50
CA ASN A 122 1.26 -6.71 -22.48
C ASN A 122 -0.16 -6.78 -23.03
#